data_AF-A0A7C1STS1-F1
#
_entry.id   AF-A0A7C1STS1-F1
#
_cell.length_a   1.000
_cell.length_b   1.000
_cell.length_c   1.000
_cell.angle_alpha   90.00
_cell.angle_beta   90.00
_cell.angle_gamma   90.00
#
_symmetry.space_group_name_H-M   'P 1'
#
loop_
_entity.id
_entity.type
_entity.pdbx_description
1 polymer ?
#
loop_
_entity_poly.entity_id
_entity_poly.type
_entity_poly.pdbx_seq_one_letter_code
_entity_poly.pdbx_strand_id
1 'polypeptide(L)'
;PYDPDPLGAYVTSKAIVADDQVDCMYLTFRSVELARTLSPESAVEEALDLRFLTRGELAPDGSVANYGERYQYAMDMIASGKWGRDITAELGATSQVPGDRGHGQVLMLPAGEVSNALKALRSGDIVFFIKDPARRVVGEIVGHIGILKHEAGEVFLIHASGKKSREGKRGGQVVKLPFAKYAEDMPFKGVIITRFQ
;
A
#
# COMPACT_ATOMS: atom_id res chain seq x y z
N PRO A 1 -2.08 -5.66 15.06
CA PRO A 1 -1.22 -4.59 15.64
C PRO A 1 -0.22 -4.07 14.59
N TYR A 2 0.41 -2.91 14.77
CA TYR A 2 1.42 -2.44 13.82
C TYR A 2 2.74 -3.20 14.00
N ASP A 3 3.32 -3.65 12.89
CA ASP A 3 4.61 -4.33 12.84
C ASP A 3 5.78 -3.34 12.81
N PRO A 4 6.64 -3.31 13.85
CA PRO A 4 7.79 -2.41 13.87
C PRO A 4 9.02 -2.94 13.10
N ASP A 5 9.00 -4.17 12.58
CA ASP A 5 10.11 -4.73 11.81
C ASP A 5 10.29 -3.93 10.50
N PRO A 6 11.46 -3.32 10.25
CA PRO A 6 11.70 -2.52 9.05
C PRO A 6 11.62 -3.33 7.74
N LEU A 7 11.77 -4.65 7.78
CA LEU A 7 11.56 -5.53 6.62
C LEU A 7 10.14 -6.10 6.56
N GLY A 8 9.40 -6.03 7.67
CA GLY A 8 8.17 -6.78 7.92
C GLY A 8 8.47 -8.17 8.48
N ALA A 9 7.78 -8.53 9.57
CA ALA A 9 7.90 -9.81 10.26
C ALA A 9 7.64 -10.99 9.32
N TYR A 10 6.74 -10.83 8.35
CA TYR A 10 6.47 -11.82 7.31
C TYR A 10 7.71 -12.12 6.43
N VAL A 11 8.56 -11.12 6.19
CA VAL A 11 9.80 -11.27 5.44
C VAL A 11 10.88 -11.89 6.32
N THR A 12 11.07 -11.36 7.53
CA THR A 12 12.10 -11.83 8.47
C THR A 12 11.90 -13.29 8.87
N SER A 13 10.66 -13.70 9.06
CA SER A 13 10.28 -15.10 9.36
C SER A 13 10.16 -15.99 8.13
N LYS A 14 10.33 -15.44 6.92
CA LYS A 14 10.06 -16.12 5.65
C LYS A 14 8.66 -16.75 5.57
N ALA A 15 7.66 -16.15 6.19
CA ALA A 15 6.29 -16.62 6.20
C ALA A 15 5.43 -15.90 5.14
N ILE A 16 4.53 -16.62 4.46
CA ILE A 16 3.49 -15.99 3.63
C ILE A 16 2.40 -15.35 4.51
N VAL A 17 2.02 -16.02 5.59
CA VAL A 17 0.99 -15.55 6.52
C VAL A 17 1.63 -15.24 7.88
N ALA A 18 1.52 -14.00 8.32
CA ALA A 18 2.03 -13.46 9.58
C ALA A 18 1.04 -12.43 10.16
N ASP A 19 -0.21 -12.82 10.35
CA ASP A 19 -1.33 -11.90 10.65
C ASP A 19 -1.31 -11.30 12.08
N ASP A 20 -0.36 -11.71 12.93
CA ASP A 20 -0.20 -11.20 14.30
C ASP A 20 0.08 -9.69 14.33
N GLN A 21 0.86 -9.19 13.35
CA GLN A 21 1.23 -7.80 13.20
C GLN A 21 1.30 -7.43 11.73
N VAL A 22 0.97 -6.18 11.39
CA VAL A 22 0.90 -5.72 10.00
C VAL A 22 1.56 -4.35 9.85
N ASP A 23 2.37 -4.19 8.80
CA ASP A 23 2.77 -2.89 8.28
C ASP A 23 1.79 -2.43 7.18
N CYS A 24 2.08 -1.30 6.50
CA CYS A 24 1.20 -0.78 5.46
C CYS A 24 1.18 -1.65 4.19
N MET A 25 2.28 -2.30 3.83
CA MET A 25 2.33 -3.20 2.67
C MET A 25 1.61 -4.50 2.97
N TYR A 26 1.96 -5.17 4.06
CA TYR A 26 1.37 -6.45 4.46
C TYR A 26 -0.13 -6.35 4.70
N LEU A 27 -0.61 -5.25 5.33
CA LEU A 27 -2.05 -5.00 5.44
C LEU A 27 -2.71 -4.95 4.07
N THR A 28 -2.10 -4.24 3.11
CA THR A 28 -2.62 -4.12 1.74
C THR A 28 -2.63 -5.48 1.05
N PHE A 29 -1.53 -6.23 1.16
CA PHE A 29 -1.38 -7.57 0.61
C PHE A 29 -2.47 -8.51 1.12
N ARG A 30 -2.53 -8.67 2.44
CA ARG A 30 -3.43 -9.61 3.08
C ARG A 30 -4.89 -9.27 2.84
N SER A 31 -5.24 -7.98 2.83
CA SER A 31 -6.61 -7.54 2.55
C SER A 31 -7.05 -7.91 1.12
N VAL A 32 -6.18 -7.71 0.13
CA VAL A 32 -6.47 -8.04 -1.27
C VAL A 32 -6.57 -9.54 -1.47
N GLU A 33 -5.63 -10.31 -0.94
CA GLU A 33 -5.61 -11.78 -1.05
C GLU A 33 -6.87 -12.40 -0.45
N LEU A 34 -7.24 -11.98 0.76
CA LEU A 34 -8.44 -12.48 1.43
C LEU A 34 -9.72 -12.08 0.71
N ALA A 35 -9.76 -10.89 0.11
CA ALA A 35 -10.94 -10.43 -0.62
C ALA A 35 -11.15 -11.14 -1.97
N ARG A 36 -10.07 -11.66 -2.57
CA ARG A 36 -10.09 -12.29 -3.91
C ARG A 36 -10.19 -13.81 -3.89
N THR A 37 -10.19 -14.41 -2.71
CA THR A 37 -10.09 -15.86 -2.56
C THR A 37 -11.14 -16.42 -1.61
N LEU A 38 -11.43 -17.71 -1.72
CA LEU A 38 -12.51 -18.38 -0.97
C LEU A 38 -12.00 -19.39 0.05
N SER A 39 -10.70 -19.66 0.06
CA SER A 39 -10.06 -20.62 0.97
C SER A 39 -8.67 -20.14 1.40
N PRO A 40 -8.19 -20.57 2.58
CA PRO A 40 -6.84 -20.27 3.04
C PRO A 40 -5.76 -20.66 2.02
N GLU A 41 -5.90 -21.81 1.38
CA GLU A 41 -4.95 -22.34 0.40
C GLU A 41 -4.90 -21.45 -0.84
N SER A 42 -6.06 -21.07 -1.39
CA SER A 42 -6.10 -20.13 -2.52
C SER A 42 -5.54 -18.75 -2.16
N ALA A 43 -5.67 -18.31 -0.90
CA ALA A 43 -5.12 -17.05 -0.44
C ALA A 43 -3.58 -17.07 -0.38
N VAL A 44 -2.98 -18.24 -0.14
CA VAL A 44 -1.52 -18.43 -0.20
C VAL A 44 -1.05 -18.37 -1.65
N GLU A 45 -1.73 -19.05 -2.57
CA GLU A 45 -1.39 -18.99 -4.00
C GLU A 45 -1.49 -17.56 -4.55
N GLU A 46 -2.56 -16.84 -4.22
CA GLU A 46 -2.73 -15.42 -4.59
C GLU A 46 -1.60 -14.55 -4.01
N ALA A 47 -1.16 -14.82 -2.77
CA ALA A 47 -0.05 -14.09 -2.16
C ALA A 47 1.28 -14.33 -2.89
N LEU A 48 1.55 -15.57 -3.31
CA LEU A 48 2.75 -15.91 -4.09
C LEU A 48 2.71 -15.22 -5.46
N ASP A 49 1.55 -15.08 -6.09
CA ASP A 49 1.42 -14.42 -7.39
C ASP A 49 1.50 -12.89 -7.30
N LEU A 50 0.88 -12.27 -6.28
CA LEU A 50 0.77 -10.81 -6.17
C LEU A 50 2.01 -10.14 -5.56
N ARG A 51 2.65 -10.76 -4.56
CA ARG A 51 3.72 -10.09 -3.78
C ARG A 51 5.08 -10.10 -4.46
N PHE A 52 5.25 -10.88 -5.53
CA PHE A 52 6.54 -11.16 -6.17
C PHE A 52 6.61 -10.62 -7.58
N LEU A 53 7.83 -10.29 -8.04
CA LEU A 53 8.09 -9.82 -9.40
C LEU A 53 7.59 -10.83 -10.45
N THR A 54 7.91 -12.11 -10.24
CA THR A 54 7.44 -13.24 -11.04
C THR A 54 6.35 -14.01 -10.29
N ARG A 55 6.75 -14.94 -9.42
CA ARG A 55 5.89 -15.71 -8.49
C ARG A 55 6.76 -16.14 -7.31
N GLY A 56 6.18 -16.16 -6.11
CA GLY A 56 6.82 -16.69 -4.92
C GLY A 56 6.90 -18.23 -4.94
N GLU A 57 7.92 -18.77 -4.30
CA GLU A 57 8.15 -20.20 -4.20
C GLU A 57 8.21 -20.64 -2.74
N LEU A 58 7.55 -21.75 -2.43
CA LEU A 58 7.62 -22.38 -1.11
C LEU A 58 8.71 -23.46 -1.10
N ALA A 59 9.53 -23.44 -0.06
CA ALA A 59 10.43 -24.52 0.29
C ALA A 59 9.65 -25.71 0.91
N PRO A 60 10.24 -26.91 0.98
CA PRO A 60 9.57 -28.09 1.55
C PRO A 60 9.11 -27.92 3.01
N ASP A 61 9.70 -26.98 3.76
CA ASP A 61 9.33 -26.66 5.14
C ASP A 61 8.19 -25.63 5.24
N GLY A 62 7.63 -25.19 4.10
CA GLY A 62 6.56 -24.19 4.02
C GLY A 62 7.04 -22.75 4.12
N SER A 63 8.35 -22.50 4.30
CA SER A 63 8.91 -21.15 4.23
C SER A 63 9.03 -20.68 2.78
N VAL A 64 9.09 -19.37 2.55
CA VAL A 64 9.31 -18.82 1.21
C VAL A 64 10.80 -18.87 0.85
N ALA A 65 11.11 -19.49 -0.28
CA ALA A 65 12.46 -19.68 -0.77
C ALA A 65 13.06 -18.41 -1.41
N ASN A 66 12.25 -17.63 -2.14
CA ASN A 66 12.70 -16.50 -2.97
C ASN A 66 12.22 -15.13 -2.47
N TYR A 67 12.23 -14.87 -1.15
CA TYR A 67 11.80 -13.58 -0.61
C TYR A 67 12.58 -12.36 -1.14
N GLY A 68 13.76 -12.55 -1.71
CA GLY A 68 14.51 -11.50 -2.41
C GLY A 68 13.85 -10.99 -3.69
N GLU A 69 12.89 -11.74 -4.26
CA GLU A 69 12.16 -11.40 -5.49
C GLU A 69 10.80 -10.74 -5.21
N ARG A 70 10.50 -10.41 -3.96
CA ARG A 70 9.27 -9.68 -3.61
C ARG A 70 9.32 -8.24 -4.09
N TYR A 71 8.16 -7.59 -4.19
CA TYR A 71 8.10 -6.14 -4.26
C TYR A 71 8.68 -5.53 -2.98
N GLN A 72 9.80 -4.82 -3.10
CA GLN A 72 10.37 -4.01 -2.04
C GLN A 72 9.83 -2.59 -2.03
N TYR A 73 9.43 -2.08 -3.19
CA TYR A 73 8.95 -0.72 -3.36
C TYR A 73 7.57 -0.72 -4.03
N ALA A 74 6.66 0.09 -3.49
CA ALA A 74 5.30 0.14 -4.00
C ALA A 74 5.17 0.75 -5.39
N MET A 75 6.17 1.48 -5.87
CA MET A 75 6.20 1.90 -7.29
C MET A 75 6.32 0.72 -8.23
N ASP A 76 7.05 -0.33 -7.84
CA ASP A 76 7.18 -1.54 -8.66
C ASP A 76 5.87 -2.35 -8.62
N MET A 77 5.14 -2.30 -7.49
CA MET A 77 3.78 -2.83 -7.40
C MET A 77 2.84 -2.14 -8.41
N ILE A 78 2.84 -0.80 -8.44
CA ILE A 78 2.01 -0.01 -9.37
C ILE A 78 2.40 -0.32 -10.83
N ALA A 79 3.70 -0.26 -11.15
CA ALA A 79 4.21 -0.47 -12.50
C ALA A 79 3.96 -1.89 -13.02
N SER A 80 3.86 -2.88 -12.13
CA SER A 80 3.59 -4.27 -12.52
C SER A 80 2.20 -4.51 -13.10
N GLY A 81 1.23 -3.64 -12.78
CA GLY A 81 -0.19 -3.85 -13.08
C GLY A 81 -0.87 -4.96 -12.26
N LYS A 82 -0.13 -5.73 -11.44
CA LYS A 82 -0.70 -6.76 -10.56
C LYS A 82 -1.58 -6.16 -9.45
N TRP A 83 -1.30 -4.91 -9.07
CA TRP A 83 -1.96 -4.21 -7.97
C TRP A 83 -3.07 -3.27 -8.44
N GLY A 84 -3.77 -3.66 -9.50
CA GLY A 84 -4.82 -2.88 -10.14
C GLY A 84 -4.29 -1.87 -11.16
N ARG A 85 -5.21 -1.35 -11.96
CA ARG A 85 -4.92 -0.33 -12.97
C ARG A 85 -4.79 1.03 -12.31
N ASP A 86 -3.76 1.80 -12.67
CA ASP A 86 -3.63 3.21 -12.27
C ASP A 86 -4.79 4.03 -12.89
N ILE A 87 -5.57 4.69 -12.03
CA ILE A 87 -6.71 5.54 -12.40
C ILE A 87 -6.45 7.01 -12.09
N THR A 88 -5.25 7.39 -11.65
CA THR A 88 -4.94 8.71 -11.10
C THR A 88 -5.29 9.85 -12.05
N ALA A 89 -4.99 9.70 -13.34
CA ALA A 89 -5.30 10.69 -14.38
C ALA A 89 -6.81 10.87 -14.65
N GLU A 90 -7.63 9.89 -14.26
CA GLU A 90 -9.10 9.94 -14.44
C GLU A 90 -9.79 10.69 -13.31
N LEU A 91 -9.08 10.96 -12.21
CA LEU A 91 -9.66 11.50 -10.98
C LEU A 91 -9.66 13.02 -10.91
N GLY A 92 -8.83 13.70 -11.73
CA GLY A 92 -8.75 15.16 -11.73
C GLY A 92 -7.45 15.71 -12.28
N ALA A 93 -7.14 16.95 -11.92
CA ALA A 93 -5.91 17.62 -12.33
C ALA A 93 -4.69 16.97 -11.65
N THR A 94 -3.77 16.44 -12.45
CA THR A 94 -2.57 15.76 -11.98
C THR A 94 -1.33 16.62 -12.08
N SER A 95 -0.32 16.34 -11.23
CA SER A 95 1.03 16.90 -11.36
C SER A 95 2.07 15.78 -11.39
N GLN A 96 3.32 16.14 -11.71
CA GLN A 96 4.43 15.19 -11.79
C GLN A 96 5.47 15.48 -10.71
N VAL A 97 6.09 14.42 -10.21
CA VAL A 97 7.30 14.49 -9.39
C VAL A 97 8.40 13.65 -10.02
N PRO A 98 9.68 14.02 -9.83
CA PRO A 98 10.79 13.15 -10.21
C PRO A 98 10.61 11.75 -9.62
N GLY A 99 10.79 10.74 -10.47
CA GLY A 99 10.83 9.35 -10.07
C GLY A 99 12.15 9.00 -9.36
N ASP A 100 12.40 7.69 -9.25
CA ASP A 100 13.59 7.06 -8.68
C ASP A 100 13.68 5.64 -9.25
N ARG A 101 14.84 4.98 -9.16
CA ARG A 101 15.01 3.57 -9.60
C ARG A 101 14.51 3.30 -11.03
N GLY A 102 14.70 4.27 -11.94
CA GLY A 102 14.27 4.16 -13.34
C GLY A 102 12.86 4.69 -13.64
N HIS A 103 12.09 5.11 -12.63
CA HIS A 103 10.71 5.60 -12.79
C HIS A 103 10.57 7.05 -13.32
N GLY A 104 11.51 7.53 -14.13
CA GLY A 104 11.45 8.82 -14.87
C GLY A 104 10.75 9.97 -14.14
N GLN A 105 9.53 10.30 -14.60
CA GLN A 105 8.58 11.17 -13.90
C GLN A 105 7.37 10.36 -13.48
N VAL A 106 6.85 10.64 -12.28
CA VAL A 106 5.69 9.95 -11.71
C VAL A 106 4.52 10.92 -11.64
N LEU A 107 3.41 10.56 -12.28
CA LEU A 107 2.15 11.29 -12.22
C LEU A 107 1.45 11.02 -10.89
N MET A 108 0.89 12.05 -10.27
CA MET A 108 0.11 11.93 -9.03
C MET A 108 -1.07 12.90 -9.03
N LEU A 109 -2.09 12.57 -8.26
CA LEU A 109 -3.14 13.51 -7.86
C LEU A 109 -2.60 14.34 -6.67
N PRO A 110 -2.42 15.67 -6.81
CA PRO A 110 -1.93 16.51 -5.72
C PRO A 110 -2.83 16.42 -4.48
N ALA A 111 -2.25 16.57 -3.30
CA ALA A 111 -3.00 16.49 -2.04
C ALA A 111 -4.22 17.44 -2.01
N GLY A 112 -4.06 18.67 -2.51
CA GLY A 112 -5.15 19.66 -2.60
C GLY A 112 -6.26 19.33 -3.62
N GLU A 113 -6.04 18.36 -4.52
CA GLU A 113 -7.04 17.93 -5.50
C GLU A 113 -7.82 16.69 -5.05
N VAL A 114 -7.42 16.04 -3.94
CA VAL A 114 -8.06 14.81 -3.44
C VAL A 114 -9.54 15.02 -3.14
N SER A 115 -9.90 16.16 -2.55
CA SER A 115 -11.28 16.50 -2.22
C SER A 115 -12.20 16.54 -3.45
N ASN A 116 -11.66 16.94 -4.62
CA ASN A 116 -12.41 16.96 -5.89
C ASN A 116 -12.66 15.55 -6.45
N ALA A 117 -11.75 14.61 -6.17
CA ALA A 117 -11.81 13.24 -6.68
C ALA A 117 -12.78 12.32 -5.90
N LEU A 118 -13.22 12.69 -4.69
CA LEU A 118 -13.92 11.78 -3.76
C LEU A 118 -15.13 11.06 -4.37
N LYS A 119 -15.88 11.72 -5.25
CA LYS A 119 -17.07 11.14 -5.89
C LYS A 119 -16.75 10.03 -6.89
N ALA A 120 -15.55 10.02 -7.47
CA ALA A 120 -15.12 9.03 -8.46
C ALA A 120 -14.42 7.81 -7.84
N LEU A 121 -14.08 7.89 -6.56
CA LEU A 121 -13.45 6.81 -5.79
C LEU A 121 -14.45 5.70 -5.50
N ARG A 122 -13.93 4.51 -5.19
CA ARG A 122 -14.70 3.32 -4.86
C ARG A 122 -14.10 2.62 -3.65
N SER A 123 -14.94 1.85 -2.94
CA SER A 123 -14.42 0.91 -1.94
C SER A 123 -13.49 -0.10 -2.61
N GLY A 124 -12.32 -0.33 -2.01
CA GLY A 124 -11.31 -1.24 -2.53
C GLY A 124 -10.25 -0.58 -3.42
N ASP A 125 -10.40 0.71 -3.75
CA ASP A 125 -9.31 1.45 -4.38
C ASP A 125 -8.09 1.46 -3.45
N ILE A 126 -6.90 1.22 -4.00
CA ILE A 126 -5.65 1.27 -3.26
C ILE A 126 -5.03 2.63 -3.48
N VAL A 127 -4.63 3.28 -2.39
CA VAL A 127 -3.98 4.59 -2.42
C VAL A 127 -2.52 4.47 -1.99
N PHE A 128 -1.63 5.05 -2.79
CA PHE A 128 -0.21 5.12 -2.57
C PHE A 128 0.19 6.59 -2.35
N PHE A 129 0.64 6.93 -1.14
CA PHE A 129 0.99 8.29 -0.77
C PHE A 129 2.40 8.66 -1.22
N ILE A 130 2.52 9.74 -1.99
CA ILE A 130 3.76 10.15 -2.64
C ILE A 130 4.53 11.13 -1.76
N LYS A 131 5.78 10.78 -1.44
CA LYS A 131 6.70 11.64 -0.68
C LYS A 131 7.20 12.79 -1.54
N ASP A 132 7.44 13.92 -0.87
CA ASP A 132 8.24 14.99 -1.41
C ASP A 132 9.63 14.47 -1.81
N PRO A 133 10.09 14.66 -3.07
CA PRO A 133 11.45 14.34 -3.50
C PRO A 133 12.53 14.83 -2.52
N ALA A 134 12.36 16.03 -1.95
CA ALA A 134 13.32 16.62 -1.01
C ALA A 134 13.39 15.89 0.35
N ARG A 135 12.47 14.97 0.64
CA ARG A 135 12.35 14.25 1.92
C ARG A 135 12.53 12.73 1.77
N ARG A 136 13.00 12.26 0.62
CA ARG A 136 13.30 10.84 0.38
C ARG A 136 14.64 10.50 1.01
N VAL A 137 14.70 9.37 1.71
CA VAL A 137 15.93 8.93 2.43
C VAL A 137 16.68 7.87 1.62
N VAL A 138 15.95 6.99 0.94
CA VAL A 138 16.50 5.90 0.10
C VAL A 138 15.81 5.82 -1.26
N GLY A 139 15.45 6.99 -1.81
CA GLY A 139 14.75 7.09 -3.10
C GLY A 139 13.32 6.53 -3.12
N GLU A 140 12.80 6.03 -1.99
CA GLU A 140 11.40 5.62 -1.84
C GLU A 140 10.45 6.78 -2.24
N ILE A 141 9.65 6.55 -3.28
CA ILE A 141 8.67 7.52 -3.78
C ILE A 141 7.40 7.42 -2.97
N VAL A 142 6.87 6.20 -2.81
CA VAL A 142 5.71 5.92 -1.98
C VAL A 142 6.14 5.81 -0.53
N GLY A 143 5.56 6.64 0.34
CA GLY A 143 5.86 6.64 1.77
C GLY A 143 4.82 5.92 2.62
N HIS A 144 3.65 5.62 2.07
CA HIS A 144 2.56 4.95 2.79
C HIS A 144 1.52 4.38 1.82
N ILE A 145 0.77 3.36 2.26
CA ILE A 145 -0.29 2.70 1.47
C ILE A 145 -1.53 2.52 2.36
N GLY A 146 -2.71 2.58 1.74
CA GLY A 146 -3.94 2.12 2.37
C GLY A 146 -5.02 1.78 1.37
N ILE A 147 -6.19 1.39 1.88
CA ILE A 147 -7.34 0.96 1.10
C ILE A 147 -8.50 1.90 1.39
N LEU A 148 -9.18 2.35 0.34
CA LEU A 148 -10.34 3.23 0.47
C LEU A 148 -11.62 2.44 0.77
N LYS A 149 -12.47 3.03 1.60
CA LYS A 149 -13.79 2.52 1.96
C LYS A 149 -14.82 3.63 1.80
N HIS A 150 -15.82 3.40 0.96
CA HIS A 150 -17.02 4.22 0.93
C HIS A 150 -18.01 3.71 1.98
N GLU A 151 -18.49 4.60 2.83
CA GLU A 151 -19.45 4.30 3.89
C GLU A 151 -20.24 5.57 4.21
N ALA A 152 -21.58 5.47 4.28
CA ALA A 152 -22.47 6.60 4.61
C ALA A 152 -22.26 7.88 3.78
N GLY A 153 -21.84 7.75 2.51
CA GLY A 153 -21.58 8.89 1.61
C GLY A 153 -20.21 9.55 1.79
N GLU A 154 -19.37 9.02 2.69
CA GLU A 154 -18.02 9.50 2.94
C GLU A 154 -16.97 8.48 2.46
N VAL A 155 -15.75 8.97 2.25
CA VAL A 155 -14.60 8.16 1.83
C VAL A 155 -13.58 8.09 2.97
N PHE A 156 -13.34 6.88 3.44
CA PHE A 156 -12.38 6.58 4.50
C PHE A 156 -11.14 5.91 3.96
N LEU A 157 -10.00 6.21 4.59
CA LEU A 157 -8.75 5.48 4.45
C LEU A 157 -8.67 4.44 5.57
N ILE A 158 -8.48 3.17 5.19
CA ILE A 158 -8.09 2.09 6.09
C ILE A 158 -6.59 1.85 5.90
N HIS A 159 -5.80 2.00 6.95
CA HIS A 159 -4.36 1.77 6.87
C HIS A 159 -3.73 1.34 8.19
N ALA A 160 -2.56 0.71 8.10
CA ALA A 160 -1.73 0.43 9.26
C ALA A 160 -1.07 1.74 9.73
N SER A 161 -1.38 2.19 10.94
CA SER A 161 -0.82 3.39 11.55
C SER A 161 0.24 3.00 12.57
N GLY A 162 1.51 3.30 12.27
CA GLY A 162 2.59 3.24 13.23
C GLY A 162 2.47 4.35 14.28
N LYS A 163 3.02 4.14 15.48
CA LYS A 163 3.15 5.22 16.48
C LYS A 163 4.51 5.88 16.34
N LYS A 164 4.56 7.19 16.06
CA LYS A 164 5.65 8.01 16.60
C LYS A 164 5.41 8.08 18.11
N SER A 165 6.40 7.67 18.90
CA SER A 165 6.36 7.63 20.36
C SER A 165 5.90 8.96 20.96
N ARG A 166 4.61 9.10 21.25
CA ARG A 166 4.12 10.04 22.25
C ARG A 166 3.38 9.21 23.31
N GLU A 167 3.94 9.28 24.51
CA GLU A 167 3.26 8.94 25.77
C GLU A 167 2.87 7.46 25.94
N GLY A 168 3.87 6.58 25.99
CA GLY A 168 3.81 5.35 26.79
C GLY A 168 2.81 4.25 26.39
N LYS A 169 1.94 4.45 25.39
CA LYS A 169 1.02 3.42 24.90
C LYS A 169 1.68 2.56 23.82
N ARG A 170 2.03 1.32 24.15
CA ARG A 170 2.56 0.30 23.21
C ARG A 170 1.60 0.06 22.02
N GLY A 171 2.18 -0.14 20.82
CA GLY A 171 1.54 -0.68 19.61
C GLY A 171 0.80 0.30 18.70
N GLY A 172 1.23 0.46 17.45
CA GLY A 172 0.39 1.02 16.38
C GLY A 172 -0.76 0.06 16.02
N GLN A 173 -1.71 0.50 15.20
CA GLN A 173 -2.90 -0.30 14.86
C GLN A 173 -3.43 0.02 13.47
N VAL A 174 -4.29 -0.85 12.94
CA VAL A 174 -5.08 -0.53 11.75
C VAL A 174 -6.16 0.46 12.15
N VAL A 175 -6.26 1.57 11.43
CA VAL A 175 -7.21 2.66 11.70
C VAL A 175 -8.04 2.98 10.46
N LYS A 176 -9.25 3.51 10.70
CA LYS A 176 -10.13 4.08 9.68
C LYS A 176 -10.28 5.58 9.93
N LEU A 177 -9.94 6.41 8.97
CA LEU A 177 -9.92 7.88 9.08
C LEU A 177 -10.49 8.52 7.81
N PRO A 178 -11.05 9.75 7.84
CA PRO A 178 -11.47 10.44 6.62
C PRO A 178 -10.30 10.64 5.64
N PHE A 179 -10.47 10.20 4.39
CA PHE A 179 -9.37 10.15 3.41
C PHE A 179 -8.86 11.54 3.02
N ALA A 180 -9.75 12.45 2.61
CA ALA A 180 -9.38 13.79 2.17
C ALA A 180 -8.60 14.55 3.26
N LYS A 181 -9.11 14.51 4.50
CA LYS A 181 -8.43 15.10 5.66
C LYS A 181 -7.03 14.51 5.88
N TYR A 182 -6.88 13.19 5.78
CA TYR A 182 -5.56 12.55 5.93
C TYR A 182 -4.60 12.98 4.82
N ALA A 183 -5.06 13.05 3.56
CA ALA A 183 -4.24 13.47 2.43
C ALA A 183 -3.78 14.93 2.55
N GLU A 184 -4.61 15.82 3.08
CA GLU A 184 -4.32 17.24 3.30
C GLU A 184 -3.41 17.48 4.52
N ASP A 185 -3.65 16.79 5.64
CA ASP A 185 -2.92 17.01 6.90
C ASP A 185 -1.52 16.37 6.89
N MET A 186 -1.36 15.26 6.18
CA MET A 186 -0.10 14.53 6.15
C MET A 186 0.87 15.13 5.14
N PRO A 187 2.18 15.09 5.40
CA PRO A 187 3.14 15.83 4.59
C PRO A 187 3.55 15.01 3.36
N PHE A 188 2.57 14.60 2.57
CA PHE A 188 2.71 13.96 1.25
C PHE A 188 2.43 15.00 0.17
N LYS A 189 3.01 14.82 -1.02
CA LYS A 189 2.76 15.73 -2.15
C LYS A 189 1.45 15.42 -2.88
N GLY A 190 1.01 14.18 -2.79
CA GLY A 190 -0.15 13.68 -3.50
C GLY A 190 -0.27 12.18 -3.36
N VAL A 191 -1.10 11.59 -4.21
CA VAL A 191 -1.42 10.17 -4.21
C VAL A 191 -1.42 9.60 -5.63
N ILE A 192 -1.08 8.33 -5.75
CA ILE A 192 -1.44 7.48 -6.88
C ILE A 192 -2.56 6.56 -6.40
N ILE A 193 -3.56 6.33 -7.26
CA ILE A 193 -4.70 5.48 -6.92
C ILE A 193 -4.82 4.39 -7.98
N THR A 194 -4.86 3.14 -7.53
CA THR A 194 -5.11 1.98 -8.40
C THR A 194 -6.44 1.31 -8.07
N ARG A 195 -7.00 0.63 -9.06
CA ARG A 195 -8.29 -0.08 -8.96
C ARG A 195 -8.20 -1.44 -9.64
N PHE A 196 -8.59 -2.49 -8.91
CA PHE A 196 -8.83 -3.81 -9.50
C PHE A 196 -10.10 -3.78 -10.36
N GLN A 197 -10.07 -4.48 -11.50
CA GLN A 197 -11.21 -4.65 -12.40
C GLN A 197 -12.06 -5.86 -12.02
#